data_AF-A0AAW7JP56-F1
#
_entry.id   AF-A0AAW7JP56-F1
#
_cell.length_a   1.000
_cell.length_b   1.000
_cell.length_c   1.000
_cell.angle_alpha   90.00
_cell.angle_beta   90.00
_cell.angle_gamma   90.00
#
_symmetry.space_group_name_H-M   'P 1'
#
loop_
_entity.id
_entity.type
_entity.pdbx_description
1 polymer ?
#
loop_
_entity_poly.entity_id
_entity_poly.type
_entity_poly.pdbx_seq_one_letter_code
_entity_poly.pdbx_strand_id
1 'polypeptide(L)'
;MVAMIALIWGNSLVPGEGSSSISTAVMEAVRSFLDAISLPSAWVTNFLVRKTAHFTEYAVLGILTSQALDPRGSRLRCRWLLIAALLVLVPSLDETIQLSVAGRSGMVTDVMLDCCGAAFGVAVRCAVLRAAGSRRAAS
;
A
#
# COMPACT_ATOMS: atom_id res chain seq x y z
N MET A 1 6.03 -1.95 10.95
CA MET A 1 5.87 -0.54 10.50
C MET A 1 7.18 -0.01 9.93
N VAL A 2 8.22 0.19 10.73
CA VAL A 2 9.51 0.74 10.24
C VAL A 2 10.12 -0.06 9.09
N ALA A 3 10.15 -1.39 9.19
CA ALA A 3 10.63 -2.24 8.09
C ALA A 3 9.82 -2.09 6.79
N MET A 4 8.50 -1.84 6.91
CA MET A 4 7.64 -1.61 5.74
C MET A 4 7.96 -0.26 5.08
N ILE A 5 8.18 0.78 5.89
CA ILE A 5 8.60 2.10 5.40
C ILE A 5 9.96 1.99 4.69
N ALA A 6 10.91 1.26 5.27
CA ALA A 6 12.22 1.04 4.65
C ALA A 6 12.12 0.28 3.33
N LEU A 7 11.21 -0.70 3.23
CA LEU A 7 10.95 -1.43 1.99
C LEU A 7 10.36 -0.52 0.90
N ILE A 8 9.35 0.29 1.25
CA ILE A 8 8.71 1.24 0.33
C ILE A 8 9.75 2.23 -0.21
N TRP A 9 10.49 2.90 0.68
CA TRP A 9 11.51 3.86 0.28
C TRP A 9 12.67 3.21 -0.47
N GLY A 10 13.04 1.98 -0.13
CA GLY A 10 14.01 1.19 -0.88
C GLY A 10 13.58 0.94 -2.32
N ASN A 11 12.32 0.58 -2.54
CA ASN A 11 11.73 0.43 -3.87
C ASN A 11 11.64 1.76 -4.64
N SER A 12 11.41 2.87 -3.94
CA SER A 12 11.34 4.20 -4.54
C SER A 12 12.69 4.74 -4.99
N LEU A 13 13.78 4.29 -4.37
CA LEU A 13 15.15 4.60 -4.80
C LEU A 13 15.59 3.82 -6.05
N VAL A 14 14.84 2.79 -6.47
CA VAL A 14 15.15 2.03 -7.69
C VAL A 14 14.87 2.89 -8.94
N PRO A 15 15.85 3.05 -9.85
CA PRO A 15 15.67 3.77 -11.11
C PRO A 15 14.46 3.32 -11.92
N GLY A 16 13.89 4.23 -12.72
CA GLY A 16 12.67 3.97 -13.49
C GLY A 16 12.73 2.71 -14.36
N GLU A 17 13.88 2.45 -15.00
CA GLU A 17 14.11 1.25 -15.82
C GLU A 17 14.17 -0.04 -14.99
N GLY A 18 14.83 0.00 -13.84
CA GLY A 18 14.88 -1.15 -12.93
C GLY A 18 13.47 -1.49 -12.40
N SER A 19 12.71 -0.48 -12.01
CA SER A 19 11.34 -0.66 -11.53
C SER A 19 10.38 -1.17 -12.61
N SER A 20 10.50 -0.67 -13.85
CA SER A 20 9.66 -1.12 -14.95
C SER A 20 9.96 -2.57 -15.36
N SER A 21 11.21 -3.02 -15.25
CA SER A 21 11.58 -4.41 -15.52
C SER A 21 10.92 -5.39 -14.55
N ILE A 22 10.93 -5.07 -13.24
CA ILE A 22 10.32 -5.89 -12.19
C ILE A 22 8.80 -5.97 -12.41
N SER A 23 8.14 -4.84 -12.64
CA SER A 23 6.69 -4.83 -12.88
C SER A 23 6.30 -5.51 -14.18
N THR A 24 7.19 -5.54 -15.19
CA THR A 24 6.95 -6.27 -16.45
C THR A 24 7.00 -7.76 -16.21
N ALA A 25 8.00 -8.26 -15.47
CA ALA A 25 8.09 -9.68 -15.13
C ALA A 25 6.85 -10.16 -14.34
N VAL A 26 6.39 -9.36 -13.38
CA VAL A 26 5.15 -9.67 -12.64
C VAL A 26 3.93 -9.64 -13.56
N MET A 27 3.83 -8.64 -14.45
CA MET A 27 2.74 -8.56 -15.43
C MET A 27 2.70 -9.81 -16.32
N GLU A 28 3.84 -10.23 -16.85
CA GLU A 28 3.95 -11.42 -17.71
C GLU A 28 3.58 -12.71 -16.95
N ALA A 29 4.04 -12.86 -15.71
CA ALA A 29 3.66 -13.99 -14.87
C ALA A 29 2.15 -14.05 -14.62
N VAL A 30 1.51 -12.91 -14.31
CA VAL A 30 0.06 -12.83 -14.11
C VAL A 30 -0.69 -13.13 -15.41
N ARG A 31 -0.24 -12.60 -16.56
CA ARG A 31 -0.86 -12.90 -17.85
C ARG A 31 -0.76 -14.37 -18.20
N SER A 32 0.42 -14.98 -18.06
CA SER A 32 0.65 -16.40 -18.29
C SER A 32 -0.27 -17.28 -17.44
N PHE A 33 -0.44 -16.93 -16.16
CA PHE A 33 -1.38 -17.63 -15.28
C PHE A 33 -2.83 -17.51 -15.75
N LEU A 34 -3.29 -16.29 -16.11
CA LEU A 34 -4.66 -16.08 -16.60
C LEU A 34 -4.93 -16.83 -17.90
N ASP A 35 -3.98 -16.79 -18.84
CA ASP A 35 -4.07 -17.49 -20.11
C ASP A 35 -4.13 -19.02 -19.89
N ALA A 36 -3.37 -19.55 -18.91
CA ALA A 36 -3.40 -20.97 -18.54
C ALA A 36 -4.77 -21.43 -18.02
N ILE A 37 -5.54 -20.53 -17.39
CA ILE A 37 -6.92 -20.79 -16.95
C ILE A 37 -7.98 -20.24 -17.93
N SER A 38 -7.57 -19.92 -19.16
CA SER A 38 -8.44 -19.43 -20.25
C SER A 38 -9.21 -18.14 -19.93
N LEU A 39 -8.65 -17.28 -19.06
CA LEU A 39 -9.22 -15.98 -18.74
C LEU A 39 -8.57 -14.86 -19.58
N PRO A 40 -9.33 -13.80 -19.95
CA PRO A 40 -8.76 -12.65 -20.63
C PRO A 40 -7.66 -11.98 -19.78
N SER A 41 -6.49 -11.75 -20.37
CA SER A 41 -5.31 -11.19 -19.68
C SER A 41 -4.88 -9.81 -20.18
N ALA A 42 -5.47 -9.32 -21.28
CA ALA A 42 -5.10 -8.06 -21.94
C ALA A 42 -5.24 -6.81 -21.04
N TRP A 43 -6.13 -6.84 -20.06
CA TRP A 43 -6.34 -5.75 -19.10
C TRP A 43 -5.22 -5.62 -18.06
N VAL A 44 -4.40 -6.66 -17.88
CA VAL A 44 -3.25 -6.63 -16.97
C VAL A 44 -2.13 -5.85 -17.64
N THR A 45 -1.95 -4.59 -17.26
CA THR A 45 -0.90 -3.72 -17.78
C THR A 45 0.19 -3.51 -16.73
N ASN A 46 1.41 -3.16 -17.18
CA ASN A 46 2.49 -2.77 -16.26
C ASN A 46 2.05 -1.65 -15.31
N PHE A 47 1.33 -0.66 -15.85
CA PHE A 47 0.73 0.42 -15.07
C PHE A 47 -0.18 -0.10 -13.94
N LEU A 48 -1.11 -1.01 -14.27
CA LEU A 48 -2.03 -1.58 -13.28
C LEU A 48 -1.29 -2.40 -12.21
N VAL A 49 -0.30 -3.21 -12.61
CA VAL A 49 0.52 -3.99 -11.68
C VAL A 49 1.26 -3.07 -10.70
N ARG A 50 1.85 -1.97 -11.19
CA ARG A 50 2.51 -0.99 -10.32
C ARG A 50 1.53 -0.32 -9.35
N LYS A 51 0.40 0.16 -9.84
CA LYS A 51 -0.62 0.83 -9.00
C LYS A 51 -1.18 -0.10 -7.92
N THR A 52 -1.42 -1.36 -8.26
CA THR A 52 -1.91 -2.35 -7.30
C THR A 52 -0.83 -2.77 -6.29
N ALA A 53 0.44 -2.85 -6.70
CA ALA A 53 1.55 -3.09 -5.79
C ALA A 53 1.69 -1.98 -4.75
N HIS A 54 1.77 -0.71 -5.18
CA HIS A 54 1.85 0.44 -4.27
C HIS A 54 0.64 0.51 -3.35
N PHE A 55 -0.59 0.40 -3.88
CA PHE A 55 -1.80 0.36 -3.06
C PHE A 55 -1.73 -0.73 -1.98
N THR A 56 -1.21 -1.92 -2.31
CA THR A 56 -1.07 -3.04 -1.37
C THR A 56 0.01 -2.78 -0.33
N GLU A 57 1.17 -2.24 -0.71
CA GLU A 57 2.24 -1.83 0.21
C GLU A 57 1.71 -0.85 1.25
N TYR A 58 0.98 0.18 0.79
CA TYR A 58 0.38 1.17 1.67
C TYR A 58 -0.77 0.60 2.52
N ALA A 59 -1.58 -0.33 2.00
CA ALA A 59 -2.58 -1.04 2.80
C ALA A 59 -1.94 -1.82 3.95
N VAL A 60 -0.84 -2.53 3.70
CA VAL A 60 -0.07 -3.22 4.75
C VAL A 60 0.49 -2.21 5.75
N LEU A 61 1.04 -1.09 5.28
CA LEU A 61 1.52 -0.01 6.14
C LEU A 61 0.40 0.54 7.05
N GLY A 62 -0.81 0.74 6.52
CA GLY A 62 -1.98 1.20 7.26
C GLY A 62 -2.39 0.24 8.39
N ILE A 63 -2.40 -1.07 8.12
CA ILE A 63 -2.65 -2.11 9.13
C ILE A 63 -1.58 -2.03 10.23
N LEU A 64 -0.31 -2.01 9.85
CA LEU A 64 0.80 -2.02 10.80
C LEU A 64 0.86 -0.75 11.65
N THR A 65 0.61 0.42 11.05
CA THR A 65 0.60 1.72 11.74
C THR A 65 -0.52 1.78 12.77
N SER A 66 -1.74 1.40 12.37
CA SER A 66 -2.88 1.38 13.29
C SER A 66 -2.74 0.31 14.37
N GLN A 67 -2.08 -0.82 14.09
CA GLN A 67 -1.73 -1.84 15.09
C GLN A 67 -0.69 -1.35 16.10
N ALA A 68 0.36 -0.66 15.64
CA ALA A 68 1.42 -0.15 16.49
C ALA A 68 0.93 0.97 17.41
N LEU A 69 0.11 1.89 16.88
CA LEU A 69 -0.32 3.08 17.60
C LEU A 69 -1.61 2.90 18.40
N ASP A 70 -2.53 2.04 17.95
CA ASP A 70 -3.78 1.76 18.66
C ASP A 70 -4.08 0.25 18.74
N PRO A 71 -3.23 -0.55 19.44
CA PRO A 71 -3.32 -2.01 19.47
C PRO A 71 -4.65 -2.52 20.03
N ARG A 72 -5.25 -1.80 20.99
CA ARG A 72 -6.51 -2.17 21.64
C ARG A 72 -7.75 -1.53 21.01
N GLY A 73 -7.60 -0.69 19.99
CA GLY A 73 -8.71 0.04 19.39
C GLY A 73 -9.36 1.03 20.36
N SER A 74 -8.57 1.69 21.21
CA SER A 74 -9.04 2.56 22.30
C SER A 74 -9.59 3.90 21.80
N ARG A 75 -9.55 4.18 20.49
CA ARG A 75 -10.15 5.37 19.82
C ARG A 75 -9.67 6.72 20.38
N LEU A 76 -8.49 6.77 20.97
CA LEU A 76 -7.95 8.00 21.54
C LEU A 76 -7.61 9.00 20.42
N ARG A 77 -8.21 10.20 20.47
CA ARG A 77 -8.09 11.23 19.41
C ARG A 77 -6.63 11.51 19.01
N CYS A 78 -5.72 11.67 19.97
CA CYS A 78 -4.30 11.94 19.67
C CYS A 78 -3.63 10.83 18.85
N ARG A 79 -3.97 9.55 19.10
CA ARG A 79 -3.43 8.42 18.32
C ARG A 79 -3.97 8.42 16.89
N TRP A 80 -5.25 8.71 16.74
CA TRP A 80 -5.89 8.80 15.42
C TRP A 80 -5.37 9.96 14.58
N LEU A 81 -5.07 11.10 15.21
CA LEU A 81 -4.38 12.21 14.54
C LEU A 81 -2.97 11.80 14.08
N LEU A 82 -2.21 11.09 14.91
CA LEU A 82 -0.89 10.59 14.54
C LEU A 82 -0.95 9.55 13.41
N ILE A 83 -1.90 8.61 13.47
CA ILE A 83 -2.15 7.65 12.38
C ILE A 83 -2.45 8.40 11.08
N ALA A 84 -3.41 9.33 11.10
CA ALA A 84 -3.78 10.11 9.93
C ALA A 84 -2.60 10.91 9.36
N ALA A 85 -1.78 11.52 10.22
CA ALA A 85 -0.58 12.24 9.80
C ALA A 85 0.41 11.30 9.08
N LEU A 86 0.70 10.12 9.64
CA LEU A 86 1.62 9.15 9.02
C LEU A 86 1.08 8.60 7.69
N LEU A 87 -0.25 8.41 7.59
CA LEU A 87 -0.93 7.96 6.39
C LEU A 87 -0.80 8.93 5.21
N VAL A 88 -0.54 10.21 5.47
CA VAL A 88 -0.34 11.23 4.43
C VAL A 88 1.14 11.53 4.24
N LEU A 89 1.89 11.66 5.34
CA LEU A 89 3.32 12.00 5.30
C LEU A 89 4.16 10.93 4.62
N VAL A 90 3.92 9.65 4.89
CA VAL A 90 4.75 8.57 4.30
C VAL A 90 4.56 8.48 2.78
N PRO A 91 3.33 8.48 2.22
CA PRO A 91 3.15 8.58 0.76
C PRO A 91 3.73 9.86 0.16
N SER A 92 3.58 11.00 0.82
CA SER A 92 4.09 12.28 0.31
C SER A 92 5.62 12.31 0.24
N LEU A 93 6.29 11.74 1.26
CA LEU A 93 7.74 11.61 1.28
C LEU A 93 8.23 10.60 0.25
N ASP A 94 7.52 9.49 0.07
CA ASP A 94 7.86 8.50 -0.94
C ASP A 94 7.88 9.12 -2.35
N GLU A 95 6.85 9.89 -2.68
CA GLU A 95 6.77 10.58 -3.97
C GLU A 95 7.88 11.62 -4.14
N THR A 96 8.23 12.31 -3.06
CA THR A 96 9.36 13.27 -3.06
C THR A 96 10.69 12.55 -3.31
N ILE A 97 10.87 11.34 -2.76
CA ILE A 97 12.03 10.50 -3.03
C ILE A 97 12.03 10.06 -4.50
N GLN A 98 10.89 9.59 -5.03
CA GLN A 98 10.79 9.17 -6.43
C GLN A 98 11.10 10.31 -7.41
N LEU A 99 10.66 11.55 -7.13
CA LEU A 99 10.98 12.73 -7.93
C LEU A 99 12.49 13.02 -8.01
N SER A 100 13.26 12.54 -7.04
CA SER A 100 14.71 12.71 -7.00
C SER A 100 15.47 11.63 -7.79
N VAL A 101 14.75 10.64 -8.36
CA VAL A 101 15.32 9.50 -9.09
C VAL A 101 15.06 9.62 -10.60
N ALA A 102 16.09 9.37 -11.40
CA ALA A 102 15.99 9.44 -12.86
C ALA A 102 14.97 8.44 -13.44
N GLY A 103 14.17 8.89 -14.42
CA GLY A 103 13.17 8.06 -15.09
C GLY A 103 11.89 7.81 -14.28
N ARG A 104 11.69 8.53 -13.18
CA ARG A 104 10.44 8.56 -12.41
C ARG A 104 9.72 9.89 -12.62
N SER A 105 8.40 9.84 -12.72
CA SER A 105 7.54 11.02 -12.76
C SER A 105 6.65 10.99 -11.54
N GLY A 106 6.69 12.04 -10.72
CA GLY A 106 5.76 12.16 -9.60
C GLY A 106 4.44 12.80 -10.02
N MET A 107 3.32 12.25 -9.59
CA MET A 107 1.97 12.75 -9.78
C MET A 107 1.21 12.76 -8.45
N VAL A 108 0.44 13.83 -8.20
CA VAL A 108 -0.42 13.94 -7.00
C VAL A 108 -1.42 12.77 -6.91
N THR A 109 -1.85 12.23 -8.05
CA THR A 109 -2.71 11.05 -8.11
C THR A 109 -2.10 9.81 -7.47
N ASP A 110 -0.77 9.71 -7.43
CA ASP A 110 -0.04 8.57 -6.94
C ASP A 110 -0.04 8.61 -5.41
N VAL A 111 0.30 9.77 -4.86
CA VAL A 111 0.14 10.08 -3.42
C VAL A 111 -1.30 9.81 -2.95
N MET A 112 -2.31 10.24 -3.72
CA MET A 112 -3.71 9.99 -3.38
C MET A 112 -4.06 8.51 -3.36
N LEU A 113 -3.59 7.74 -4.35
CA LEU A 113 -3.83 6.29 -4.40
C LEU A 113 -3.19 5.57 -3.21
N ASP A 114 -1.98 5.97 -2.84
CA ASP A 114 -1.23 5.42 -1.72
C ASP A 114 -1.88 5.76 -0.37
N CYS A 115 -2.35 7.00 -0.22
CA CYS A 115 -3.18 7.40 0.91
C CYS A 115 -4.46 6.54 1.01
N CYS A 116 -5.13 6.28 -0.12
CA CYS A 116 -6.30 5.42 -0.17
C CYS A 116 -5.97 3.97 0.23
N GLY A 117 -4.84 3.44 -0.23
CA GLY A 117 -4.32 2.12 0.19
C GLY A 117 -4.14 2.06 1.70
N ALA A 118 -3.43 3.04 2.28
CA ALA A 118 -3.19 3.09 3.71
C ALA A 118 -4.47 3.25 4.54
N ALA A 119 -5.40 4.10 4.09
CA ALA A 119 -6.72 4.23 4.71
C ALA A 119 -7.52 2.91 4.65
N PHE A 120 -7.48 2.21 3.51
CA PHE A 120 -8.11 0.90 3.36
C PHE A 120 -7.53 -0.12 4.36
N GLY A 121 -6.21 -0.16 4.52
CA GLY A 121 -5.56 -1.00 5.53
C GLY A 121 -6.03 -0.74 6.96
N VAL A 122 -6.15 0.53 7.35
CA VAL A 122 -6.70 0.91 8.66
C VAL A 122 -8.15 0.43 8.81
N ALA A 123 -8.98 0.63 7.76
CA ALA A 123 -10.38 0.21 7.77
C ALA A 123 -10.53 -1.30 7.92
N VAL A 124 -9.73 -2.10 7.19
CA VAL A 124 -9.68 -3.56 7.30
C VAL A 124 -9.36 -3.97 8.74
N ARG A 125 -8.33 -3.39 9.35
CA ARG A 125 -7.98 -3.70 10.73
C ARG A 125 -9.12 -3.37 11.70
N CYS A 126 -9.76 -2.22 11.54
CA CYS A 126 -10.90 -1.84 12.37
C CYS A 126 -12.08 -2.81 12.22
N ALA A 127 -12.36 -3.29 11.01
CA ALA A 127 -13.40 -4.29 10.77
C ALA A 127 -13.07 -5.61 11.49
N VAL A 128 -11.81 -6.07 11.42
CA VAL A 128 -11.35 -7.28 12.12
C VAL A 128 -11.50 -7.16 13.63
N LEU A 129 -11.09 -6.04 14.23
CA LEU A 129 -11.23 -5.81 15.68
C LEU A 129 -12.70 -5.80 16.11
N ARG A 130 -13.59 -5.18 15.31
CA ARG A 130 -15.03 -5.17 15.58
C ARG A 130 -15.61 -6.59 15.54
N ALA A 131 -15.29 -7.34 14.49
CA ALA A 131 -15.76 -8.72 14.35
C ALA A 131 -15.26 -9.63 15.49
N ALA A 132 -14.01 -9.47 15.91
CA ALA A 132 -13.43 -10.22 17.03
C ALA A 132 -14.08 -9.83 18.38
N GLY A 133 -14.39 -8.55 18.59
CA GLY A 133 -15.10 -8.09 19.78
C GLY A 133 -16.53 -8.63 19.88
N SER A 134 -17.27 -8.64 18.77
CA SER A 134 -18.62 -9.22 18.71
C SER A 134 -18.66 -10.71 19.03
N ARG A 135 -17.65 -11.47 18.59
CA ARG A 135 -17.54 -12.91 18.91
C ARG A 135 -17.29 -13.17 20.39
N ARG A 136 -16.45 -12.35 21.04
CA ARG A 136 -16.15 -12.48 22.48
C ARG A 136 -17.33 -12.10 23.38
N ALA A 137 -18.24 -11.24 22.92
CA ALA A 137 -19.44 -10.88 23.66
C ALA A 137 -20.57 -11.92 23.55
N ALA A 138 -20.46 -12.88 22.62
CA ALA A 138 -21.45 -13.92 22.36
C ALA A 138 -21.06 -15.30 22.92
N SER A 139 -19.89 -15.43 23.55
CA SER A 139 -19.35 -16.62 24.23
C SER A 139 -19.38 -16.45 25.74
#